data_AF-A0A8D5U481-F1
#
_entry.id   AF-A0A8D5U481-F1
#
_cell.length_a   1.000
_cell.length_b   1.000
_cell.length_c   1.000
_cell.angle_alpha   90.00
_cell.angle_beta   90.00
_cell.angle_gamma   90.00
#
_symmetry.space_group_name_H-M   'P 1'
#
loop_
_entity.id
_entity.type
_entity.pdbx_description
1 polymer ?
#
loop_
_entity_poly.entity_id
_entity_poly.type
_entity_poly.pdbx_seq_one_letter_code
_entity_poly.pdbx_strand_id
1 'polypeptide(L)'
;MAKIVMEDIDEDLYKVLKVKAEALGISVSEAVQQAIALWLEVTNSVKDLNYAVLKTDPNAIKAYNEGKYVLVCEGKVIGAFESEEEAIEKAKGHTKCLLSSNKYPKLVIGEWGWTSVALG
;
A
#
# COMPACT_ATOMS: atom_id res chain seq x y z
N MET A 1 16.11 26.13 11.89
CA MET A 1 15.08 25.06 11.95
C MET A 1 13.83 25.57 11.27
N ALA A 2 13.25 24.79 10.36
CA ALA A 2 11.97 25.11 9.76
C ALA A 2 10.85 24.68 10.73
N LYS A 3 9.84 25.54 10.92
CA LYS A 3 8.64 25.21 11.68
C LYS A 3 7.60 24.67 10.71
N ILE A 4 7.18 23.43 10.90
CA ILE A 4 6.12 22.79 10.12
C ILE A 4 4.88 22.70 11.01
N VAL A 5 3.73 23.04 10.45
CA VAL A 5 2.42 22.83 11.09
C VAL A 5 1.77 21.65 10.39
N MET A 6 1.30 20.67 11.17
CA MET A 6 0.50 19.56 10.66
C MET A 6 -0.94 19.81 11.07
N GLU A 7 -1.83 19.82 10.08
CA GLU A 7 -3.26 20.04 10.27
C GLU A 7 -3.99 18.70 10.18
N ASP A 8 -5.20 18.64 10.73
CA ASP A 8 -6.12 17.48 10.64
C ASP A 8 -5.56 16.14 11.16
N ILE A 9 -4.67 16.18 12.17
CA ILE A 9 -4.23 14.96 12.86
C ILE A 9 -5.33 14.51 13.83
N ASP A 10 -5.69 13.23 13.77
CA ASP A 10 -6.56 12.59 14.75
C ASP A 10 -6.00 12.74 16.18
N GLU A 11 -6.79 13.35 17.06
CA GLU A 11 -6.35 13.74 18.39
C GLU A 11 -6.00 12.51 19.26
N ASP A 12 -6.75 11.43 19.13
CA ASP A 12 -6.54 10.22 19.91
C ASP A 12 -5.30 9.47 19.42
N LEU A 13 -5.06 9.45 18.11
CA LEU A 13 -3.82 8.95 17.53
C LEU A 13 -2.60 9.74 18.03
N TYR A 14 -2.71 11.08 18.08
CA TYR A 14 -1.64 11.94 18.62
C TYR A 14 -1.35 11.64 20.10
N LYS A 15 -2.39 11.46 20.93
CA LYS A 15 -2.23 11.10 22.35
C LYS A 15 -1.48 9.78 22.51
N VAL A 16 -1.84 8.75 21.72
CA VAL A 16 -1.18 7.45 21.75
C VAL A 16 0.29 7.58 21.33
N LEU A 17 0.59 8.33 20.28
CA LEU A 17 1.96 8.58 19.84
C LEU A 17 2.79 9.23 20.95
N LYS A 18 2.22 10.27 21.60
CA LYS A 18 2.88 11.00 22.68
C LYS A 18 3.24 10.09 23.86
N VAL A 19 2.29 9.30 24.35
CA VAL A 19 2.53 8.36 25.47
C VAL A 19 3.63 7.36 25.11
N LYS A 20 3.65 6.84 23.88
CA LYS A 20 4.69 5.92 23.43
C LYS A 20 6.05 6.59 23.31
N ALA A 21 6.11 7.81 22.80
CA ALA A 21 7.35 8.58 22.69
C ALA A 21 7.97 8.82 24.08
N GLU A 22 7.14 9.23 25.05
CA GLU A 22 7.57 9.41 26.44
C GLU A 22 8.08 8.10 27.06
N ALA A 23 7.38 6.99 26.85
CA ALA A 23 7.81 5.67 27.33
C ALA A 23 9.14 5.20 26.72
N LEU A 24 9.45 5.66 25.50
CA LEU A 24 10.71 5.37 24.79
C LEU A 24 11.81 6.41 25.08
N GLY A 25 11.52 7.44 25.87
CA GLY A 25 12.47 8.50 26.19
C GLY A 25 12.82 9.42 25.02
N ILE A 26 11.93 9.54 24.02
CA ILE A 26 12.11 10.40 22.85
C ILE A 26 11.04 11.51 22.80
N SER A 27 11.33 12.59 22.10
CA SER A 27 10.35 13.65 21.85
C SER A 27 9.31 13.23 20.81
N VAL A 28 8.15 13.88 20.83
CA VAL A 28 7.12 13.71 19.77
C VAL A 28 7.68 14.07 18.40
N SER A 29 8.56 15.09 18.31
CA SER A 29 9.19 15.47 17.05
C SER A 29 10.07 14.35 16.50
N GLU A 30 10.86 13.68 17.35
CA GLU A 30 11.69 12.54 16.92
C GLU A 30 10.82 11.35 16.50
N ALA A 31 9.73 11.06 17.22
CA ALA A 31 8.79 10.02 16.84
C ALA A 31 8.13 10.30 15.48
N VAL A 32 7.74 11.56 15.21
CA VAL A 32 7.21 11.99 13.91
C VAL A 32 8.26 11.87 12.80
N GLN A 33 9.52 12.26 13.06
CA GLN A 33 10.59 12.11 12.08
C GLN A 33 10.87 10.65 11.74
N GLN A 34 10.87 9.76 12.74
CA GLN A 34 11.00 8.31 12.53
C GLN A 34 9.82 7.76 11.74
N ALA A 35 8.59 8.19 12.05
CA ALA A 35 7.40 7.78 11.30
C ALA A 35 7.43 8.25 9.85
N ILE A 36 7.85 9.49 9.59
CA ILE A 36 8.04 10.02 8.23
C ILE A 36 9.14 9.24 7.51
N ALA A 37 10.28 9.00 8.15
CA ALA A 37 11.37 8.23 7.56
C ALA A 37 10.92 6.81 7.20
N LEU A 38 10.21 6.13 8.10
CA LEU A 38 9.65 4.81 7.87
C LEU A 38 8.58 4.83 6.79
N TRP A 39 7.70 5.83 6.77
CA TRP A 39 6.69 5.99 5.72
C TRP A 39 7.35 6.16 4.36
N LEU A 40 8.34 7.06 4.26
CA LEU A 40 9.11 7.28 3.05
C LEU A 40 9.87 6.02 2.65
N GLU A 41 10.52 5.33 3.59
CA GLU A 41 11.20 4.07 3.34
C GLU A 41 10.22 3.00 2.87
N VAL A 42 9.04 2.84 3.47
CA VAL A 42 8.01 1.94 2.98
C VAL A 42 7.60 2.36 1.57
N THR A 43 7.30 3.63 1.32
CA THR A 43 6.90 4.09 -0.03
C THR A 43 8.02 4.05 -1.08
N ASN A 44 9.29 4.10 -0.67
CA ASN A 44 10.47 4.10 -1.54
C ASN A 44 11.06 2.69 -1.72
N SER A 45 10.99 1.84 -0.68
CA SER A 45 11.33 0.40 -0.70
C SER A 45 10.23 -0.44 -1.37
N VAL A 46 9.05 0.15 -1.54
CA VAL A 46 8.11 -0.23 -2.56
C VAL A 46 8.75 0.03 -3.94
N LYS A 47 9.63 -0.90 -4.35
CA LYS A 47 10.01 -1.13 -5.75
C LYS A 47 8.80 -1.40 -6.65
N ASP A 48 7.60 -1.54 -6.08
CA ASP A 48 6.37 -1.80 -6.78
C ASP A 48 5.29 -0.79 -6.39
N LEU A 49 5.30 0.38 -7.04
CA LEU A 49 4.31 1.46 -6.92
C LEU A 49 2.86 0.94 -6.80
N ASN A 50 2.55 -0.21 -7.40
CA ASN A 50 1.27 -0.89 -7.30
C ASN A 50 0.92 -1.36 -5.88
N TYR A 51 1.90 -1.87 -5.13
CA TYR A 51 1.73 -2.30 -3.74
C TYR A 51 1.47 -1.11 -2.80
N ALA A 52 2.16 0.01 -3.00
CA ALA A 52 1.90 1.23 -2.23
C ALA A 52 0.44 1.67 -2.44
N VAL A 53 0.02 1.81 -3.69
CA VAL A 53 -1.35 2.21 -4.04
C VAL A 53 -2.38 1.24 -3.47
N LEU A 54 -2.15 -0.07 -3.53
CA LEU A 54 -3.04 -1.06 -2.92
C LEU A 54 -3.21 -0.85 -1.40
N LYS A 55 -2.14 -0.45 -0.70
CA LYS A 55 -2.13 -0.32 0.77
C LYS A 55 -2.54 1.05 1.29
N THR A 56 -2.60 2.06 0.43
CA THR A 56 -2.86 3.44 0.82
C THR A 56 -4.12 4.03 0.18
N ASP A 57 -4.58 3.50 -0.95
CA ASP A 57 -5.82 3.95 -1.59
C ASP A 57 -7.06 3.42 -0.81
N PRO A 58 -7.92 4.31 -0.27
CA PRO A 58 -9.07 3.90 0.55
C PRO A 58 -10.07 3.01 -0.20
N ASN A 59 -10.24 3.19 -1.52
CA ASN A 59 -11.16 2.39 -2.32
C ASN A 59 -10.58 1.01 -2.60
N ALA A 60 -9.28 0.92 -2.88
CA ALA A 60 -8.57 -0.35 -3.02
C ALA A 60 -8.66 -1.18 -1.73
N ILE A 61 -8.41 -0.54 -0.58
CA ILE A 61 -8.49 -1.19 0.74
C ILE A 61 -9.92 -1.69 1.00
N LYS A 62 -10.93 -0.86 0.75
CA LYS A 62 -12.34 -1.23 0.92
C LYS A 62 -12.70 -2.44 0.05
N ALA A 63 -12.40 -2.39 -1.25
CA ALA A 63 -12.71 -3.47 -2.18
C ALA A 63 -11.98 -4.77 -1.82
N TYR A 64 -10.72 -4.68 -1.39
CA TYR A 64 -9.96 -5.81 -0.87
C TYR A 64 -10.63 -6.44 0.35
N ASN A 65 -11.11 -5.63 1.30
CA ASN A 65 -11.81 -6.10 2.50
C ASN A 65 -13.18 -6.72 2.18
N GLU A 66 -13.85 -6.25 1.12
CA GLU A 66 -15.06 -6.86 0.57
C GLU A 66 -14.78 -8.18 -0.20
N GLY A 67 -13.51 -8.56 -0.33
CA GLY A 67 -13.09 -9.80 -0.98
C GLY A 67 -13.13 -9.76 -2.51
N LYS A 68 -13.03 -8.56 -3.08
CA LYS A 68 -12.83 -8.39 -4.51
C LYS A 68 -11.37 -8.65 -4.90
N TYR A 69 -11.15 -8.82 -6.19
CA TYR A 69 -9.83 -8.86 -6.81
C TYR A 69 -9.44 -7.44 -7.23
N VAL A 70 -8.51 -6.82 -6.52
CA VAL A 70 -8.08 -5.44 -6.78
C VAL A 70 -6.85 -5.46 -7.68
N LEU A 71 -6.98 -4.86 -8.87
CA LEU A 71 -5.91 -4.73 -9.83
C LEU A 71 -5.31 -3.33 -9.77
N VAL A 72 -4.01 -3.28 -9.57
CA VAL A 72 -3.23 -2.04 -9.62
C VAL A 72 -2.14 -2.21 -10.65
N CYS A 73 -2.11 -1.34 -11.65
CA CYS A 73 -1.08 -1.34 -12.69
C CYS A 73 -0.43 0.03 -12.79
N GLU A 74 0.89 0.07 -12.94
CA GLU A 74 1.66 1.29 -13.18
C GLU A 74 1.35 2.42 -12.14
N GLY A 75 1.09 2.03 -10.89
CA GLY A 75 0.72 2.94 -9.79
C GLY A 75 -0.70 3.48 -9.84
N LYS A 76 -1.62 2.81 -10.52
CA LYS A 76 -3.03 3.22 -10.61
C LYS A 76 -3.93 2.03 -10.34
N VAL A 77 -4.99 2.26 -9.55
CA VAL A 77 -6.06 1.28 -9.40
C VAL A 77 -6.81 1.22 -10.73
N ILE A 78 -6.74 0.06 -11.40
CA ILE A 78 -7.45 -0.18 -12.66
C ILE A 78 -8.90 -0.58 -12.37
N GLY A 79 -9.10 -1.34 -11.29
CA GLY A 79 -10.44 -1.72 -10.86
C GLY A 79 -10.44 -2.75 -9.73
N ALA A 80 -11.65 -3.06 -9.29
CA ALA A 80 -11.94 -4.16 -8.39
C ALA A 80 -12.97 -5.09 -9.04
N PHE A 81 -12.66 -6.38 -9.09
CA PHE A 81 -13.38 -7.37 -9.88
C PHE A 81 -13.91 -8.50 -9.00
N GLU A 82 -14.96 -9.16 -9.47
CA GLU A 82 -15.58 -10.27 -8.73
C GLU A 82 -14.83 -11.58 -8.93
N SER A 83 -14.10 -11.72 -10.05
CA SER A 83 -13.26 -12.88 -10.36
C SER A 83 -11.83 -12.51 -10.74
N GLU A 84 -10.93 -13.48 -10.55
CA GLU A 84 -9.52 -13.37 -10.96
C GLU A 84 -9.38 -13.22 -12.48
N GLU A 85 -10.18 -13.98 -13.23
CA GLU A 85 -10.15 -14.01 -14.70
C GLU A 85 -10.48 -12.65 -15.30
N GLU A 86 -11.49 -11.96 -14.77
CA GLU A 86 -11.85 -10.61 -15.21
C GLU A 86 -10.69 -9.62 -14.97
N ALA A 87 -10.05 -9.72 -13.80
CA ALA A 87 -8.91 -8.88 -13.47
C ALA A 87 -7.71 -9.16 -14.39
N ILE A 88 -7.43 -10.42 -14.72
CA ILE A 88 -6.36 -10.80 -15.65
C ILE A 88 -6.63 -10.28 -17.05
N GLU A 89 -7.86 -10.38 -17.55
CA GLU A 89 -8.24 -9.80 -18.85
C GLU A 89 -8.02 -8.29 -18.89
N LYS A 90 -8.33 -7.58 -17.80
CA LYS A 90 -8.08 -6.13 -17.68
C LYS A 90 -6.62 -5.76 -17.50
N ALA A 91 -5.79 -6.68 -17.00
CA ALA A 91 -4.35 -6.47 -16.90
C ALA A 91 -3.65 -6.53 -18.28
N LYS A 92 -4.28 -7.17 -19.29
CA LYS A 92 -3.71 -7.23 -20.64
C LYS A 92 -3.51 -5.82 -21.21
N GLY A 93 -2.30 -5.56 -21.72
CA GLY A 93 -1.92 -4.26 -22.26
C GLY A 93 -1.19 -3.33 -21.26
N HIS A 94 -1.09 -3.73 -19.99
CA HIS A 94 -0.26 -3.05 -19.00
C HIS A 94 1.10 -3.75 -18.82
N THR A 95 2.13 -2.98 -18.47
CA THR A 95 3.51 -3.50 -18.39
C THR A 95 3.87 -4.07 -17.01
N LYS A 96 3.26 -3.56 -15.94
CA LYS A 96 3.52 -4.00 -14.56
C LYS A 96 2.27 -3.86 -13.70
N CYS A 97 1.77 -4.98 -13.20
CA CYS A 97 0.56 -5.04 -12.38
C CYS A 97 0.75 -5.85 -11.09
N LEU A 98 -0.04 -5.53 -10.08
CA LEU A 98 -0.26 -6.28 -8.87
C LEU A 98 -1.76 -6.62 -8.77
N LEU A 99 -2.07 -7.89 -8.57
CA LEU A 99 -3.41 -8.37 -8.26
C LEU A 99 -3.45 -8.80 -6.80
N SER A 100 -4.45 -8.36 -6.03
CA SER A 100 -4.58 -8.73 -4.63
C SER A 100 -6.04 -9.00 -4.23
N SER A 101 -6.26 -10.01 -3.39
CA SER A 101 -7.56 -10.35 -2.81
C SER A 101 -7.39 -11.03 -1.45
N ASN A 102 -8.33 -10.82 -0.53
CA ASN A 102 -8.36 -11.52 0.76
C ASN A 102 -8.79 -13.00 0.63
N LYS A 103 -9.28 -13.41 -0.55
CA LYS A 103 -9.61 -14.80 -0.91
C LYS A 103 -8.36 -15.64 -1.24
N TYR A 104 -7.18 -15.00 -1.34
CA TYR A 104 -5.92 -15.64 -1.76
C TYR A 104 -4.87 -15.57 -0.63
N PRO A 105 -4.53 -16.69 0.04
CA PRO A 105 -3.54 -16.68 1.10
C PRO A 105 -2.14 -16.92 0.54
N LYS A 106 -1.43 -15.85 0.15
CA LYS A 106 0.03 -15.60 0.32
C LYS A 106 0.51 -14.53 -0.66
N LEU A 107 1.25 -13.56 -0.13
CA LEU A 107 2.11 -12.68 -0.93
C LEU A 107 3.11 -13.56 -1.70
N VAL A 108 2.96 -13.64 -3.02
CA VAL A 108 4.10 -13.88 -3.90
C VAL A 108 4.84 -12.55 -3.99
N ILE A 109 5.81 -12.34 -3.10
CA ILE A 109 6.85 -11.35 -3.34
C ILE A 109 7.87 -12.05 -4.24
N GLY A 110 7.83 -11.74 -5.53
CA GLY A 110 8.79 -12.26 -6.49
C GLY A 110 9.12 -11.18 -7.51
N GLU A 111 10.39 -10.79 -7.58
CA GLU A 111 10.96 -10.38 -8.86
C GLU A 111 10.78 -11.60 -9.80
N TRP A 112 9.78 -11.51 -10.68
CA TRP A 112 9.43 -12.51 -11.72
C TRP A 112 8.88 -13.85 -11.20
N GLY A 113 7.54 -13.97 -11.22
CA GLY A 113 6.81 -15.24 -11.24
C GLY A 113 6.05 -15.39 -12.55
N TRP A 114 6.75 -15.45 -13.69
CA TRP A 114 6.14 -15.95 -14.93
C TRP A 114 6.27 -17.47 -14.92
N THR A 115 5.15 -18.20 -14.79
CA THR A 115 5.03 -19.40 -15.62
C THR A 115 4.70 -18.91 -17.02
N SER A 116 5.53 -19.33 -17.96
CA SER A 116 5.42 -19.07 -19.37
C SER A 116 4.04 -19.47 -19.89
N VAL A 117 3.13 -18.51 -20.02
CA VAL A 117 2.17 -18.56 -21.12
C VAL A 117 2.75 -17.63 -22.16
N ALA A 118 3.40 -18.23 -23.15
CA ALA A 118 3.57 -17.59 -24.43
C ALA A 118 2.19 -17.13 -24.89
N LEU A 119 1.91 -15.84 -24.75
CA LEU A 119 0.85 -15.18 -25.49
C LEU A 119 1.46 -14.93 -26.87
N GLY A 120 1.14 -15.81 -27.81
CA GLY A 120 1.30 -15.53 -29.23
C GLY A 120 0.38 -14.40 -29.69
#